data_AF-A0A2D0JZ25-F1
#
_entry.id   AF-A0A2D0JZ25-F1
#
_cell.length_a   1.000
_cell.length_b   1.000
_cell.length_c   1.000
_cell.angle_alpha   90.00
_cell.angle_beta   90.00
_cell.angle_gamma   90.00
#
_symmetry.space_group_name_H-M   'P 1'
#
loop_
_entity.id
_entity.type
_entity.pdbx_description
1 polymer ?
#
loop_
_entity_poly.entity_id
_entity_poly.type
_entity_poly.pdbx_seq_one_letter_code
_entity_poly.pdbx_strand_id
1 'polypeptide(L)'
;MYFPATERIIFAEHYQGPYHPKGDGYFKQCRELKQSVFKPLIDYFRDARKTLGITAKDIHKATGKQMASHWFSDSQWQLPNEVDYQKLQVLFDRIANEKHQCGELNKPYDELVGSHLTLSRQYEELRQEYGLMRRSFTVTAAVPYTDVWQFAPVQYYPGKHPCEKPADLMAHIIQSSSREGDLVADFFMGSGATLKAALKLNRRALGVELEEERFKQTEQEINDQLLT
;
A
#
# COMPACT_ATOMS: atom_id res chain seq x y z
N MET A 1 -30.27 -18.79 -17.01
CA MET A 1 -31.26 -18.53 -15.93
C MET A 1 -31.78 -17.12 -16.15
N TYR A 2 -33.05 -16.96 -16.54
CA TYR A 2 -33.65 -15.65 -16.82
C TYR A 2 -34.07 -15.02 -15.50
N PHE A 3 -33.48 -13.88 -15.14
CA PHE A 3 -33.87 -13.14 -13.94
C PHE A 3 -35.05 -12.22 -14.28
N PRO A 4 -36.11 -12.18 -13.45
CA PRO A 4 -37.24 -11.27 -13.67
C PRO A 4 -36.77 -9.81 -13.58
N ALA A 5 -37.26 -8.95 -14.47
CA ALA A 5 -36.99 -7.53 -14.43
C ALA A 5 -37.51 -6.93 -13.11
N THR A 6 -36.59 -6.51 -12.24
CA THR A 6 -36.93 -5.76 -11.02
C THR A 6 -36.27 -4.40 -11.11
N GLU A 7 -37.07 -3.33 -11.00
CA GLU A 7 -36.58 -1.95 -10.85
C GLU A 7 -36.03 -1.73 -9.43
N ARG A 8 -34.95 -2.40 -9.09
CA ARG A 8 -34.22 -2.17 -7.84
C ARG A 8 -32.97 -1.37 -8.15
N ILE A 9 -33.01 -0.09 -7.81
CA ILE A 9 -31.83 0.77 -7.89
C ILE A 9 -30.99 0.52 -6.64
N ILE A 10 -29.83 -0.11 -6.81
CA ILE A 10 -28.81 -0.19 -5.77
C ILE A 10 -27.95 1.07 -5.91
N PHE A 11 -28.12 2.02 -5.00
CA PHE A 11 -27.16 3.11 -4.84
C PHE A 11 -25.95 2.57 -4.07
N ALA A 12 -24.89 2.24 -4.80
CA ALA A 12 -23.57 2.05 -4.22
C ALA A 12 -22.88 3.42 -4.15
N GLU A 13 -23.13 4.18 -3.09
CA GLU A 13 -22.37 5.40 -2.84
C GLU A 13 -20.99 5.06 -2.26
N HIS A 14 -20.01 5.90 -2.56
CA HIS A 14 -18.72 5.83 -1.90
C HIS A 14 -18.92 6.24 -0.44
N TYR A 15 -18.53 5.40 0.53
CA TYR A 15 -18.51 5.79 1.94
C TYR A 15 -17.72 7.10 2.09
N GLN A 16 -18.42 8.21 2.30
CA GLN A 16 -17.85 9.54 2.50
C GLN A 16 -17.28 9.66 3.93
N GLY A 17 -16.40 8.74 4.32
CA GLY A 17 -15.45 9.05 5.38
C GLY A 17 -14.78 10.38 5.04
N PRO A 18 -14.43 11.22 6.04
CA PRO A 18 -14.07 12.62 5.81
C PRO A 18 -12.98 12.70 4.73
N TYR A 19 -13.37 13.16 3.55
CA TYR A 19 -12.49 13.27 2.41
C TYR A 19 -11.43 14.31 2.74
N HIS A 20 -10.22 13.84 3.05
CA HIS A 20 -9.07 14.71 3.23
C HIS A 20 -8.41 14.87 1.85
N PRO A 21 -8.28 16.12 1.34
CA PRO A 21 -7.74 16.37 0.01
C PRO A 21 -6.28 15.91 -0.12
N LYS A 22 -5.83 15.79 -1.38
CA LYS A 22 -4.47 15.42 -1.84
C LYS A 22 -3.38 15.93 -0.90
N GLY A 23 -2.96 15.07 0.01
CA GLY A 23 -1.88 15.31 0.93
C GLY A 23 -1.25 13.99 1.33
N ASP A 24 -0.10 14.08 1.97
CA ASP A 24 0.77 13.01 2.46
C ASP A 24 0.08 12.03 3.45
N GLY A 25 -1.25 11.89 3.45
CA GLY A 25 -2.06 11.15 4.41
C GLY A 25 -1.66 9.68 4.53
N TYR A 26 -1.45 8.99 3.40
CA TYR A 26 -0.94 7.61 3.44
C TYR A 26 0.44 7.53 4.09
N PHE A 27 1.38 8.38 3.71
CA PHE A 27 2.71 8.36 4.29
C PHE A 27 2.71 8.84 5.75
N LYS A 28 1.82 9.77 6.11
CA LYS A 28 1.57 10.20 7.48
C LYS A 28 1.05 9.03 8.32
N GLN A 29 0.03 8.32 7.84
CA GLN A 29 -0.50 7.13 8.49
C GLN A 29 0.54 6.01 8.56
N CYS A 30 1.36 5.82 7.52
CA CYS A 30 2.48 4.88 7.56
C CYS A 30 3.53 5.26 8.60
N ARG A 31 3.81 6.56 8.78
CA ARG A 31 4.72 7.07 9.82
C ARG A 31 4.13 6.86 11.21
N GLU A 32 2.87 7.23 11.42
CA GLU A 32 2.14 7.04 12.69
C GLU A 32 2.03 5.55 13.05
N LEU A 33 1.72 4.70 12.07
CA LEU A 33 1.70 3.25 12.22
C LEU A 33 3.07 2.72 12.63
N LYS A 34 4.15 3.16 11.94
CA LYS A 34 5.51 2.75 12.30
C LYS A 34 5.85 3.17 13.73
N GLN A 35 5.51 4.40 14.14
CA GLN A 35 5.71 4.87 15.51
C GLN A 35 4.96 4.03 16.53
N SER A 36 3.71 3.66 16.22
CA SER A 36 2.89 2.81 17.07
C SER A 36 3.46 1.39 17.21
N VAL A 37 3.81 0.74 16.10
CA VAL A 37 4.36 -0.63 16.10
C VAL A 37 5.72 -0.68 16.81
N PHE A 38 6.61 0.29 16.56
CA PHE A 38 7.94 0.34 17.16
C PHE A 38 7.96 0.93 18.57
N LYS A 39 6.81 1.36 19.10
CA LYS A 39 6.69 1.99 20.42
C LYS A 39 7.44 1.25 21.54
N PRO A 40 7.40 -0.09 21.67
CA PRO A 40 8.14 -0.78 22.73
C PRO A 40 9.66 -0.55 22.69
N LEU A 41 10.25 -0.52 21.48
CA LEU A 41 11.68 -0.23 21.31
C LEU A 41 11.96 1.26 21.47
N ILE A 42 11.11 2.13 20.92
CA ILE A 42 11.27 3.58 21.03
C ILE A 42 11.23 4.01 22.51
N ASP A 43 10.24 3.53 23.26
CA ASP A 43 10.07 3.80 24.70
C ASP A 43 11.29 3.30 25.48
N TYR A 44 11.75 2.07 25.21
CA TYR A 44 12.94 1.51 25.85
C TYR A 44 14.17 2.43 25.76
N PHE A 45 14.49 2.95 24.57
CA PHE A 45 15.61 3.88 24.40
C PHE A 45 15.31 5.25 25.02
N ARG A 46 14.15 5.84 24.68
CA ARG A 46 13.74 7.18 25.11
C ARG A 46 13.71 7.31 26.63
N ASP A 47 13.10 6.35 27.31
CA ASP A 47 12.91 6.37 28.75
C ASP A 47 14.25 6.21 29.46
N ALA A 48 15.10 5.29 29.00
CA ALA A 48 16.47 5.14 29.49
C ALA A 48 17.26 6.47 29.43
N ARG A 49 17.19 7.16 28.28
CA ARG A 49 17.85 8.47 28.11
C ARG A 49 17.27 9.53 29.05
N LYS A 50 15.95 9.54 29.22
CA LYS A 50 15.22 10.50 30.06
C LYS A 50 15.54 10.29 31.54
N THR A 51 15.54 9.05 32.02
CA THR A 51 15.84 8.67 33.42
C THR A 51 17.22 9.16 33.84
N LEU A 52 18.24 8.93 33.01
CA LEU A 52 19.61 9.36 33.29
C LEU A 52 19.91 10.79 32.84
N GLY A 53 18.95 11.51 32.26
CA GLY A 53 19.12 12.90 31.79
C GLY A 53 20.25 13.08 30.79
N ILE A 54 20.50 12.09 29.91
CA ILE A 54 21.63 12.08 28.99
C ILE A 54 21.37 13.02 27.81
N THR A 55 22.30 13.94 27.56
CA THR A 55 22.14 14.95 26.53
C THR A 55 22.57 14.42 25.16
N ALA A 56 22.12 15.09 24.09
CA ALA A 56 22.57 14.77 22.74
C ALA A 56 24.08 14.99 22.56
N LYS A 57 24.68 15.92 23.32
CA LYS A 57 26.12 16.18 23.32
C LYS A 57 26.90 15.00 23.91
N ASP A 58 26.38 14.37 24.96
CA ASP A 58 27.00 13.20 25.57
C ASP A 58 26.99 12.00 24.62
N ILE A 59 25.84 11.78 23.96
CA ILE A 59 25.69 10.73 22.93
C ILE A 59 26.67 10.99 21.77
N HIS A 60 26.77 12.23 21.30
CA HIS A 60 27.71 12.58 20.24
C HIS A 60 29.17 12.35 20.66
N LYS A 61 29.54 12.75 21.89
CA LYS A 61 30.88 12.55 22.44
C LYS A 61 31.24 11.06 22.57
N ALA A 62 30.29 10.21 22.96
CA ALA A 62 30.52 8.77 23.13
C ALA A 62 30.56 8.01 21.80
N THR A 63 29.67 8.35 20.87
CA THR A 63 29.51 7.57 19.62
C THR A 63 30.26 8.17 18.42
N GLY A 64 30.61 9.45 18.47
CA GLY A 64 31.11 10.23 17.34
C GLY A 64 30.04 10.61 16.32
N LYS A 65 28.76 10.30 16.59
CA LYS A 65 27.65 10.45 15.63
C LYS A 65 26.57 11.38 16.15
N GLN A 66 25.96 12.17 15.27
CA GLN A 66 24.83 13.06 15.61
C GLN A 66 23.49 12.32 15.47
N MET A 67 23.36 11.16 16.12
CA MET A 67 22.24 10.23 15.93
C MET A 67 21.26 10.21 17.12
N ALA A 68 21.41 11.13 18.07
CA ALA A 68 20.57 11.16 19.27
C ALA A 68 19.06 11.24 18.95
N SER A 69 18.67 11.96 17.89
CA SER A 69 17.26 12.01 17.45
C SER A 69 16.81 10.68 16.85
N HIS A 70 17.64 10.03 16.03
CA HIS A 70 17.30 8.77 15.39
C HIS A 70 17.20 7.59 16.35
N TRP A 71 17.93 7.59 17.46
CA TRP A 71 17.89 6.49 18.42
C TRP A 71 16.91 6.69 19.57
N PHE A 72 16.53 7.95 19.86
CA PHE A 72 15.80 8.31 21.08
C PHE A 72 14.54 9.17 20.84
N SER A 73 14.03 9.26 19.61
CA SER A 73 12.78 9.98 19.29
C SER A 73 11.88 9.21 18.32
N ASP A 74 10.58 9.56 18.30
CA ASP A 74 9.56 8.86 17.49
C ASP A 74 9.65 9.15 15.98
N SER A 75 10.12 10.34 15.58
CA SER A 75 9.94 10.83 14.21
C SER A 75 10.81 10.11 13.17
N GLN A 76 11.97 9.60 13.58
CA GLN A 76 12.95 8.98 12.68
C GLN A 76 13.68 7.81 13.36
N TRP A 77 12.94 7.05 14.17
CA TRP A 77 13.54 6.01 14.98
C TRP A 77 14.20 4.92 14.12
N GLN A 78 15.42 4.56 14.51
CA GLN A 78 16.20 3.46 13.96
C GLN A 78 16.92 2.74 15.09
N LEU A 79 17.03 1.42 15.01
CA LEU A 79 17.85 0.67 15.95
C LEU A 79 19.34 1.00 15.68
N PRO A 80 20.14 1.38 16.68
CA PRO A 80 21.58 1.50 16.53
C PRO A 80 22.20 0.15 16.10
N ASN A 81 23.30 0.20 15.35
CA ASN A 81 24.11 -1.01 15.15
C ASN A 81 24.77 -1.44 16.46
N GLU A 82 25.26 -2.68 16.52
CA GLU A 82 25.83 -3.28 17.73
C GLU A 82 26.96 -2.43 18.32
N VAL A 83 27.88 -1.92 17.48
CA VAL A 83 29.03 -1.12 17.93
C VAL A 83 28.57 0.19 18.57
N ASP A 84 27.59 0.87 17.98
CA ASP A 84 27.05 2.09 18.56
C ASP A 84 26.25 1.79 19.84
N TYR A 85 25.53 0.67 19.88
CA TYR A 85 24.79 0.24 21.07
C TYR A 85 25.71 -0.04 22.25
N GLN A 86 26.82 -0.75 22.04
CA GLN A 86 27.83 -0.99 23.09
C GLN A 86 28.43 0.31 23.62
N LYS A 87 28.72 1.28 22.75
CA LYS A 87 29.19 2.62 23.17
C LYS A 87 28.14 3.36 24.00
N LEU A 88 26.86 3.21 23.66
CA LEU A 88 25.76 3.78 24.43
C LEU A 88 25.66 3.09 25.80
N GLN A 89 25.79 1.77 25.89
CA GLN A 89 25.78 1.06 27.18
C GLN A 89 26.88 1.56 28.11
N VAL A 90 28.13 1.65 27.62
CA VAL A 90 29.26 2.20 28.41
C VAL A 90 28.98 3.63 28.89
N LEU A 91 28.40 4.48 28.02
CA LEU A 91 28.02 5.84 28.40
C LEU A 91 26.96 5.85 29.51
N PHE A 92 25.92 5.03 29.37
CA PHE A 92 24.79 4.96 30.29
C PHE A 92 25.24 4.41 31.65
N ASP A 93 26.03 3.36 31.67
CA ASP A 93 26.61 2.79 32.90
C ASP A 93 27.48 3.79 33.64
N ARG A 94 28.35 4.53 32.93
CA ARG A 94 29.19 5.56 33.54
C ARG A 94 28.33 6.63 34.23
N ILE A 95 27.32 7.14 33.54
CA ILE A 95 26.46 8.21 34.06
C ILE A 95 25.57 7.70 35.20
N ALA A 96 25.07 6.47 35.11
CA ALA A 96 24.31 5.83 36.18
C ALA A 96 25.14 5.71 37.46
N ASN A 97 26.40 5.26 37.34
CA ASN A 97 27.33 5.18 38.46
C ASN A 97 27.66 6.54 39.06
N GLU A 98 27.93 7.55 38.24
CA GLU A 98 28.17 8.94 38.69
C GLU A 98 26.96 9.53 39.44
N LYS A 99 25.74 9.12 39.07
CA LYS A 99 24.49 9.57 39.70
C LYS A 99 23.99 8.67 40.82
N HIS A 100 24.68 7.57 41.11
CA HIS A 100 24.22 6.52 42.03
C HIS A 100 22.80 6.01 41.68
N GLN A 101 22.51 5.87 40.39
CA GLN A 101 21.25 5.36 39.84
C GLN A 101 21.45 3.96 39.24
N CYS A 102 20.35 3.23 39.01
CA CYS A 102 20.41 1.96 38.30
C CYS A 102 20.90 2.14 36.86
N GLY A 103 21.66 1.17 36.37
CA GLY A 103 22.04 1.09 34.95
C GLY A 103 20.80 0.94 34.07
N GLU A 104 20.84 1.58 32.91
CA GLU A 104 19.79 1.57 31.90
C GLU A 104 20.38 1.07 30.58
N LEU A 105 19.54 0.68 29.61
CA LEU A 105 19.98 0.04 28.35
C LEU A 105 20.68 -1.33 28.52
N ASN A 106 20.21 -2.17 29.46
CA ASN A 106 20.88 -3.43 29.81
C ASN A 106 20.51 -4.64 28.93
N LYS A 107 19.70 -4.48 27.87
CA LYS A 107 19.23 -5.62 27.09
C LYS A 107 20.36 -6.14 26.19
N PRO A 108 20.49 -7.46 26.03
CA PRO A 108 21.36 -8.03 25.00
C PRO A 108 20.99 -7.52 23.61
N TYR A 109 21.99 -7.26 22.76
CA TYR A 109 21.75 -6.68 21.43
C TYR A 109 20.95 -7.62 20.52
N ASP A 110 21.15 -8.93 20.66
CA ASP A 110 20.40 -9.98 19.94
C ASP A 110 18.91 -9.97 20.29
N GLU A 111 18.54 -9.71 21.56
CA GLU A 111 17.13 -9.54 21.97
C GLU A 111 16.49 -8.33 21.27
N LEU A 112 17.24 -7.22 21.14
CA LEU A 112 16.77 -6.02 20.46
C LEU A 112 16.60 -6.25 18.95
N VAL A 113 17.54 -6.96 18.32
CA VAL A 113 17.44 -7.34 16.90
C VAL A 113 16.25 -8.25 16.68
N GLY A 114 16.04 -9.28 17.52
CA GLY A 114 14.89 -10.18 17.43
C GLY A 114 13.56 -9.43 17.57
N SER A 115 13.47 -8.51 18.53
CA SER A 115 12.31 -7.63 18.70
C SER A 115 12.10 -6.75 17.47
N HIS A 116 13.17 -6.13 16.96
CA HIS A 116 13.12 -5.27 15.78
C HIS A 116 12.64 -6.02 14.54
N LEU A 117 13.12 -7.25 14.30
CA LEU A 117 12.68 -8.09 13.19
C LEU A 117 11.19 -8.44 13.30
N THR A 118 10.74 -8.80 14.50
CA THR A 118 9.34 -9.12 14.77
C THR A 118 8.43 -7.91 14.49
N LEU A 119 8.77 -6.75 15.03
CA LEU A 119 8.03 -5.50 14.83
C LEU A 119 8.09 -5.03 13.37
N SER A 120 9.23 -5.22 12.69
CA SER A 120 9.36 -4.93 11.25
C SER A 120 8.38 -5.76 10.43
N ARG A 121 8.23 -7.06 10.75
CA ARG A 121 7.28 -7.94 10.07
C ARG A 121 5.84 -7.50 10.30
N GLN A 122 5.47 -7.23 11.55
CA GLN A 122 4.13 -6.73 11.91
C GLN A 122 3.81 -5.41 11.21
N TYR A 123 4.78 -4.48 11.18
CA TYR A 123 4.62 -3.21 10.48
C TYR A 123 4.36 -3.42 8.99
N GLU A 124 5.13 -4.30 8.35
CA GLU A 124 5.00 -4.53 6.91
C GLU A 124 3.67 -5.24 6.57
N GLU A 125 3.23 -6.20 7.39
CA GLU A 125 1.90 -6.84 7.29
C GLU A 125 0.77 -5.79 7.38
N LEU A 126 0.77 -4.95 8.43
CA LEU A 126 -0.23 -3.90 8.63
C LEU A 126 -0.19 -2.82 7.54
N ARG A 127 1.01 -2.45 7.08
CA ARG A 127 1.20 -1.49 5.99
C ARG A 127 0.63 -2.02 4.69
N GLN A 128 0.83 -3.32 4.40
CA GLN A 128 0.26 -3.96 3.22
C GLN A 128 -1.26 -4.02 3.29
N GLU A 129 -1.83 -4.42 4.43
CA GLU A 129 -3.28 -4.41 4.65
C GLU A 129 -3.86 -3.01 4.45
N TYR A 130 -3.21 -1.99 5.01
CA TYR A 130 -3.59 -0.58 4.81
C TYR A 130 -3.49 -0.15 3.34
N GLY A 131 -2.44 -0.59 2.65
CA GLY A 131 -2.27 -0.40 1.21
C GLY A 131 -3.39 -1.06 0.40
N LEU A 132 -3.83 -2.25 0.81
CA LEU A 132 -4.89 -3.00 0.13
C LEU A 132 -6.26 -2.33 0.28
N MET A 133 -6.55 -1.71 1.42
CA MET A 133 -7.80 -0.96 1.64
C MET A 133 -7.91 0.31 0.76
N ARG A 134 -6.79 0.80 0.22
CA ARG A 134 -6.81 1.95 -0.68
C ARG A 134 -7.24 1.53 -2.08
N ARG A 135 -7.98 2.42 -2.74
CA ARG A 135 -8.25 2.34 -4.18
C ARG A 135 -6.93 2.15 -4.93
N SER A 136 -6.86 1.11 -5.75
CA SER A 136 -5.74 0.93 -6.66
C SER A 136 -5.77 2.05 -7.69
N PHE A 137 -4.71 2.85 -7.69
CA PHE A 137 -4.42 3.75 -8.78
C PHE A 137 -2.91 3.72 -9.04
N THR A 138 -2.50 2.93 -10.03
CA THR A 138 -1.09 2.62 -10.29
C THR A 138 -0.63 3.36 -11.53
N VAL A 139 0.26 4.33 -11.33
CA VAL A 139 0.96 5.04 -12.41
C VAL A 139 2.29 4.34 -12.62
N THR A 140 2.61 4.00 -13.87
CA THR A 140 3.90 3.42 -14.24
C THR A 140 4.52 4.22 -15.37
N ALA A 141 5.78 3.96 -15.72
CA ALA A 141 6.37 4.56 -16.92
C ALA A 141 5.57 4.22 -18.20
N ALA A 142 4.89 3.05 -18.22
CA ALA A 142 4.02 2.63 -19.32
C ALA A 142 2.60 3.23 -19.24
N VAL A 143 2.20 3.76 -18.08
CA VAL A 143 0.87 4.29 -17.80
C VAL A 143 1.04 5.64 -17.09
N PRO A 144 1.35 6.72 -17.84
CA PRO A 144 1.68 8.02 -17.26
C PRO A 144 0.47 8.69 -16.63
N TYR A 145 0.72 9.51 -15.60
CA TYR A 145 -0.32 10.33 -14.94
C TYR A 145 -0.65 11.54 -15.82
N THR A 146 -1.58 11.36 -16.77
CA THR A 146 -2.10 12.41 -17.65
C THR A 146 -3.59 12.24 -17.85
N ASP A 147 -4.30 13.35 -18.01
CA ASP A 147 -5.75 13.38 -18.29
C ASP A 147 -6.05 13.34 -19.80
N VAL A 148 -5.02 13.34 -20.65
CA VAL A 148 -5.13 13.23 -22.11
C VAL A 148 -4.47 11.96 -22.59
N TRP A 149 -5.26 11.05 -23.15
CA TRP A 149 -4.80 9.76 -23.68
C TRP A 149 -4.95 9.68 -25.19
N GLN A 150 -3.97 9.07 -25.84
CA GLN A 150 -3.95 8.86 -27.29
C GLN A 150 -3.96 7.37 -27.59
N PHE A 151 -5.05 6.88 -28.18
CA PHE A 151 -5.22 5.51 -28.63
C PHE A 151 -5.78 5.49 -30.05
N ALA A 152 -5.32 4.55 -30.86
CA ALA A 152 -5.87 4.36 -32.20
C ALA A 152 -7.33 3.87 -32.12
N PRO A 153 -8.23 4.36 -32.98
CA PRO A 153 -9.58 3.82 -33.06
C PRO A 153 -9.54 2.38 -33.60
N VAL A 154 -10.55 1.59 -33.24
CA VAL A 154 -10.74 0.24 -33.79
C VAL A 154 -10.93 0.36 -35.30
N GLN A 155 -10.14 -0.37 -36.10
CA GLN A 155 -10.30 -0.42 -37.57
C GLN A 155 -11.58 -1.15 -37.96
N TYR A 156 -12.06 -0.99 -39.20
CA TYR A 156 -13.26 -1.70 -39.66
C TYR A 156 -12.97 -3.18 -39.94
N TYR A 157 -13.93 -4.05 -39.63
CA TYR A 157 -13.94 -5.46 -40.03
C TYR A 157 -15.39 -5.98 -40.14
N PRO A 158 -15.66 -7.06 -40.91
CA PRO A 158 -17.02 -7.63 -41.02
C PRO A 158 -17.57 -8.07 -39.66
N GLY A 159 -18.78 -7.62 -39.30
CA GLY A 159 -19.39 -7.93 -38.00
C GLY A 159 -18.95 -7.02 -36.84
N LYS A 160 -18.18 -5.97 -37.13
CA LYS A 160 -17.74 -4.99 -36.13
C LYS A 160 -18.91 -4.31 -35.42
N HIS A 161 -18.78 -4.14 -34.11
CA HIS A 161 -19.73 -3.37 -33.32
C HIS A 161 -19.59 -1.86 -33.60
N PRO A 162 -20.71 -1.12 -33.83
CA PRO A 162 -20.66 0.31 -34.19
C PRO A 162 -19.86 1.19 -33.23
N CYS A 163 -19.95 0.89 -31.93
CA CYS A 163 -19.34 1.68 -30.85
C CYS A 163 -18.27 0.89 -30.08
N GLU A 164 -17.51 0.02 -30.76
CA GLU A 164 -16.44 -0.74 -30.13
C GLU A 164 -15.32 0.16 -29.59
N LYS A 165 -14.94 -0.05 -28.32
CA LYS A 165 -13.87 0.69 -27.65
C LYS A 165 -12.52 0.00 -27.94
N PRO A 166 -11.43 0.77 -28.16
CA PRO A 166 -10.10 0.18 -28.34
C PRO A 166 -9.67 -0.69 -27.15
N ALA A 167 -9.18 -1.89 -27.42
CA ALA A 167 -8.76 -2.84 -26.38
C ALA A 167 -7.63 -2.27 -25.50
N ASP A 168 -6.67 -1.56 -26.11
CA ASP A 168 -5.54 -0.96 -25.39
C ASP A 168 -6.00 0.13 -24.40
N LEU A 169 -7.03 0.90 -24.77
CA LEU A 169 -7.64 1.88 -23.87
C LEU A 169 -8.29 1.18 -22.68
N MET A 170 -9.03 0.10 -22.92
CA MET A 170 -9.66 -0.67 -21.84
C MET A 170 -8.63 -1.32 -20.91
N ALA A 171 -7.56 -1.88 -21.48
CA ALA A 171 -6.46 -2.43 -20.71
C ALA A 171 -5.78 -1.36 -19.85
N HIS A 172 -5.54 -0.17 -20.39
CA HIS A 172 -4.96 0.95 -19.66
C HIS A 172 -5.84 1.36 -18.47
N ILE A 173 -7.15 1.50 -18.67
CA ILE A 173 -8.11 1.86 -17.60
C ILE A 173 -8.08 0.81 -16.48
N ILE A 174 -8.17 -0.47 -16.85
CA ILE A 174 -8.23 -1.59 -15.89
C ILE A 174 -6.91 -1.72 -15.13
N GLN A 175 -5.77 -1.65 -15.82
CA GLN A 175 -4.46 -1.74 -15.19
C GLN A 175 -4.18 -0.58 -14.24
N SER A 176 -4.65 0.61 -14.60
CA SER A 176 -4.53 1.79 -13.75
C SER A 176 -5.38 1.66 -12.49
N SER A 177 -6.57 1.06 -12.59
CA SER A 177 -7.63 1.21 -11.59
C SER A 177 -8.02 -0.06 -10.84
N SER A 178 -7.37 -1.19 -11.11
CA SER A 178 -7.63 -2.49 -10.47
C SER A 178 -6.35 -3.31 -10.24
N ARG A 179 -6.41 -4.29 -9.35
CA ARG A 179 -5.38 -5.31 -9.12
C ARG A 179 -5.75 -6.62 -9.80
N GLU A 180 -4.77 -7.51 -9.96
CA GLU A 180 -5.06 -8.88 -10.38
C GLU A 180 -6.02 -9.56 -9.38
N GLY A 181 -6.94 -10.39 -9.90
CA GLY A 181 -8.00 -11.04 -9.11
C GLY A 181 -9.21 -10.15 -8.77
N ASP A 182 -9.10 -8.82 -8.90
CA ASP A 182 -10.24 -7.91 -8.71
C ASP A 182 -11.36 -8.22 -9.72
N LEU A 183 -12.60 -7.87 -9.35
CA LEU A 183 -13.75 -7.96 -10.23
C LEU A 183 -13.93 -6.67 -11.02
N VAL A 184 -13.91 -6.76 -12.35
CA VAL A 184 -14.28 -5.68 -13.27
C VAL A 184 -15.70 -5.94 -13.75
N ALA A 185 -16.60 -4.97 -13.55
CA ALA A 185 -17.98 -5.06 -13.99
C ALA A 185 -18.28 -4.03 -15.09
N ASP A 186 -18.95 -4.45 -16.16
CA ASP A 186 -19.48 -3.59 -17.20
C ASP A 186 -20.96 -3.92 -17.43
N PHE A 187 -21.84 -2.97 -17.07
CA PHE A 187 -23.28 -3.17 -17.17
C PHE A 187 -23.86 -2.81 -18.55
N PHE A 188 -23.01 -2.35 -19.46
CA PHE A 188 -23.35 -2.04 -20.85
C PHE A 188 -22.27 -2.63 -21.75
N MET A 189 -22.03 -3.94 -21.59
CA MET A 189 -20.81 -4.57 -22.09
C MET A 189 -20.70 -4.54 -23.63
N GLY A 190 -21.80 -4.52 -24.37
CA GLY A 190 -21.82 -4.48 -25.83
C GLY A 190 -20.91 -5.56 -26.43
N SER A 191 -19.89 -5.12 -27.18
CA SER A 191 -18.83 -5.97 -27.78
C SER A 191 -17.91 -6.71 -26.78
N GLY A 192 -18.05 -6.43 -25.48
CA GLY A 192 -17.28 -7.08 -24.42
C GLY A 192 -15.83 -6.61 -24.30
N ALA A 193 -15.42 -5.52 -24.94
CA ALA A 193 -14.04 -5.01 -24.92
C ALA A 193 -13.48 -4.87 -23.49
N THR A 194 -14.30 -4.39 -22.55
CA THR A 194 -13.96 -4.29 -21.12
C THR A 194 -13.66 -5.65 -20.49
N LEU A 195 -14.51 -6.64 -20.74
CA LEU A 195 -14.40 -7.98 -20.13
C LEU A 195 -13.22 -8.75 -20.71
N LYS A 196 -13.04 -8.70 -22.05
CA LYS A 196 -11.90 -9.29 -22.74
C LYS A 196 -10.59 -8.73 -22.22
N ALA A 197 -10.51 -7.40 -22.01
CA ALA A 197 -9.34 -6.76 -21.42
C ALA A 197 -9.13 -7.16 -19.95
N ALA A 198 -10.20 -7.25 -19.16
CA ALA A 198 -10.13 -7.68 -17.76
C ALA A 198 -9.57 -9.10 -17.64
N LEU A 199 -10.10 -10.05 -18.40
CA LEU A 199 -9.66 -11.45 -18.42
C LEU A 199 -8.20 -11.57 -18.85
N LYS A 200 -7.79 -10.88 -19.92
CA LYS A 200 -6.39 -10.85 -20.39
C LYS A 200 -5.42 -10.31 -19.32
N LEU A 201 -5.91 -9.43 -18.46
CA LEU A 201 -5.15 -8.86 -17.36
C LEU A 201 -5.30 -9.67 -16.05
N ASN A 202 -5.79 -10.92 -16.06
CA ASN A 202 -5.98 -11.72 -14.85
C ASN A 202 -6.95 -11.08 -13.83
N ARG A 203 -7.97 -10.36 -14.30
CA ARG A 203 -9.10 -9.90 -13.47
C ARG A 203 -10.30 -10.80 -13.69
N ARG A 204 -11.18 -10.88 -12.70
CA ARG A 204 -12.51 -11.46 -12.87
C ARG A 204 -13.39 -10.46 -13.62
N ALA A 205 -14.33 -10.95 -14.40
CA ALA A 205 -15.19 -10.11 -15.22
C ALA A 205 -16.67 -10.40 -14.96
N LEU A 206 -17.50 -9.34 -14.93
CA LEU A 206 -18.95 -9.44 -14.88
C LEU A 206 -19.54 -8.52 -15.96
N GLY A 207 -20.31 -9.09 -16.87
CA GLY A 207 -20.94 -8.38 -17.97
C GLY A 207 -22.45 -8.40 -17.87
N VAL A 208 -23.10 -7.28 -18.21
CA VAL A 208 -24.53 -7.24 -18.49
C VAL A 208 -24.73 -6.61 -19.86
N GLU A 209 -25.58 -7.25 -20.66
CA GLU A 209 -26.07 -6.75 -21.94
C GLU A 209 -27.57 -7.01 -22.00
N LEU A 210 -28.31 -6.03 -22.52
CA LEU A 210 -29.76 -6.10 -22.62
C LEU A 210 -30.20 -6.89 -23.86
N GLU A 211 -29.48 -6.72 -24.97
CA GLU A 211 -29.84 -7.31 -26.25
C GLU A 211 -29.33 -8.76 -26.35
N GLU A 212 -30.24 -9.73 -26.50
CA GLU A 212 -29.91 -11.15 -26.37
C GLU A 212 -28.97 -11.66 -27.47
N GLU A 213 -29.14 -11.21 -28.73
CA GLU A 213 -28.26 -11.64 -29.82
C GLU A 213 -26.84 -11.09 -29.60
N ARG A 214 -26.73 -9.82 -29.20
CA ARG A 214 -25.45 -9.21 -28.77
C ARG A 214 -24.81 -9.97 -27.61
N PHE A 215 -25.57 -10.29 -26.57
CA PHE A 215 -25.07 -11.03 -25.41
C PHE A 215 -24.44 -12.35 -25.85
N LYS A 216 -25.18 -13.15 -26.63
CA LYS A 216 -24.73 -14.47 -27.12
C LYS A 216 -23.49 -14.36 -28.00
N GLN A 217 -23.44 -13.37 -28.89
CA GLN A 217 -22.26 -13.12 -29.72
C GLN A 217 -21.03 -12.84 -28.85
N THR A 218 -21.14 -11.91 -27.91
CA THR A 218 -20.01 -11.52 -27.03
C THR A 218 -19.58 -12.66 -26.11
N GLU A 219 -20.53 -13.45 -25.57
CA GLU A 219 -20.26 -14.63 -24.77
C GLU A 219 -19.45 -15.67 -25.57
N GLN A 220 -19.85 -15.95 -26.81
CA GLN A 220 -19.12 -16.86 -27.68
C GLN A 220 -17.69 -16.37 -27.95
N GLU A 221 -17.53 -15.10 -28.31
CA GLU A 221 -16.20 -14.51 -28.58
C GLU A 221 -15.26 -14.56 -27.35
N ILE A 222 -15.80 -14.37 -26.14
CA ILE A 222 -15.02 -14.49 -24.90
C ILE A 222 -14.64 -15.95 -24.63
N ASN A 223 -15.57 -16.89 -24.81
CA ASN A 223 -15.30 -18.31 -24.60
C ASN A 223 -14.24 -18.83 -25.58
N ASP A 224 -14.30 -18.43 -26.85
CA ASP A 224 -13.30 -18.78 -27.85
C ASP A 224 -11.92 -18.27 -27.45
N GLN A 225 -11.84 -17.05 -26.89
CA GLN A 225 -10.58 -16.48 -26.40
C GLN A 225 -9.99 -17.25 -25.20
N LEU A 226 -10.82 -17.79 -24.31
CA LEU A 226 -10.39 -18.56 -23.13
C LEU A 226 -9.88 -19.97 -23.47
N LEU A 227 -10.23 -20.50 -24.64
CA LEU A 227 -9.82 -21.83 -25.12
C LEU A 227 -8.47 -21.83 -25.86
N THR A 228 -7.89 -20.65 -26.09
CA THR A 228 -6.58 -20.42 -26.74
C THR A 228 -5.49 -20.12 -25.72
#